data_AF-A0AAW1TUH8-F1
#
_entry.id   AF-A0AAW1TUH8-F1
#
_cell.length_a   1.000
_cell.length_b   1.000
_cell.length_c   1.000
_cell.angle_alpha   90.00
_cell.angle_beta   90.00
_cell.angle_gamma   90.00
#
_symmetry.space_group_name_H-M   'P 1'
#
loop_
_entity.id
_entity.type
_entity.pdbx_description
1 polymer ?
#
loop_
_entity_poly.entity_id
_entity_poly.type
_entity_poly.pdbx_seq_one_letter_code
_entity_poly.pdbx_strand_id
1 'polypeptide(L)'
;MESIVAVAGHESTAVKRKMSDTHDESQNDEETVETSSTEPHKTLDDSGITENVPSKPAQETLMKKISLLQQKIIVLTEARDTGIAKDDVHDEIKKLRKELKEEEKFLKKKRDC
;
A
#
# COMPACT_ATOMS: atom_id res chain seq x y z
N MET A 1 -47.24 -33.69 25.76
CA MET A 1 -48.01 -32.48 26.11
C MET A 1 -47.26 -31.87 27.30
N GLU A 2 -46.63 -30.69 27.28
CA GLU A 2 -46.52 -29.49 26.42
C GLU A 2 -45.08 -28.91 26.69
N SER A 3 -44.29 -28.44 25.71
CA SER A 3 -44.11 -27.03 25.25
C SER A 3 -43.67 -26.06 26.37
N ILE A 4 -42.73 -25.09 26.28
CA ILE A 4 -42.28 -24.18 25.19
C ILE A 4 -40.85 -23.66 25.53
N VAL A 5 -40.02 -23.40 24.50
CA VAL A 5 -38.69 -22.77 24.56
C VAL A 5 -38.81 -21.26 24.85
N ALA A 6 -38.03 -20.73 25.80
CA ALA A 6 -37.91 -19.29 26.00
C ALA A 6 -36.63 -18.76 25.30
N VAL A 7 -36.82 -18.10 24.16
CA VAL A 7 -35.85 -17.22 23.51
C VAL A 7 -36.32 -15.78 23.75
N ALA A 8 -35.46 -14.93 24.29
CA ALA A 8 -35.68 -13.48 24.42
C ALA A 8 -34.31 -12.82 24.60
N GLY A 9 -33.89 -11.80 23.87
CA GLY A 9 -34.45 -11.10 22.72
C GLY A 9 -33.31 -10.24 22.16
N HIS A 10 -33.17 -10.19 20.83
CA HIS A 10 -32.19 -9.33 20.18
C HIS A 10 -32.62 -7.87 20.31
N GLU A 11 -31.80 -7.06 20.95
CA GLU A 11 -31.98 -5.60 20.98
C GLU A 11 -31.46 -5.02 19.66
N SER A 12 -32.37 -4.52 18.82
CA SER A 12 -32.06 -3.85 17.56
C SER A 12 -32.91 -2.59 17.44
N THR A 13 -32.32 -1.43 17.69
CA THR A 13 -32.86 -0.09 17.40
C THR A 13 -31.69 0.91 17.50
N ALA A 14 -31.42 1.89 16.65
CA ALA A 14 -31.92 2.30 15.34
C ALA A 14 -30.83 3.22 14.74
N VAL A 15 -30.39 2.97 13.50
CA VAL A 15 -29.44 3.86 12.81
C VAL A 15 -30.17 5.12 12.34
N LYS A 16 -29.86 6.24 12.99
CA LYS A 16 -30.40 7.57 12.64
C LYS A 16 -29.64 8.10 11.42
N ARG A 17 -30.20 7.89 10.23
CA ARG A 17 -29.75 8.53 8.98
C ARG A 17 -30.01 10.05 9.11
N LYS A 18 -28.97 10.87 9.12
CA LYS A 18 -29.07 12.31 8.83
C LYS A 18 -28.40 12.59 7.50
N MET A 19 -29.21 13.10 6.58
CA MET A 19 -28.83 13.62 5.28
C MET A 19 -28.70 15.13 5.48
N SER A 20 -27.55 15.71 5.17
CA SER A 20 -27.40 17.15 4.99
C SER A 20 -26.28 17.41 3.99
N ASP A 21 -26.69 17.57 2.75
CA ASP A 21 -26.02 18.39 1.75
C ASP A 21 -25.99 19.84 2.27
N THR A 22 -24.82 20.51 2.30
CA THR A 22 -24.64 21.92 1.89
C THR A 22 -23.15 22.26 1.93
N HIS A 23 -22.72 22.91 0.85
CA HIS A 23 -21.42 23.46 0.51
C HIS A 23 -21.12 24.79 1.25
N ASP A 24 -19.82 25.13 1.30
CA ASP A 24 -19.24 26.48 1.26
C ASP A 24 -18.82 27.23 2.54
N GLU A 25 -17.54 27.64 2.48
CA GLU A 25 -16.81 28.78 3.08
C GLU A 25 -16.82 29.01 4.60
N SER A 26 -15.64 28.85 5.21
CA SER A 26 -14.82 30.01 5.63
C SER A 26 -13.61 29.60 6.47
N GLN A 27 -12.49 30.26 6.17
CA GLN A 27 -11.19 30.14 6.81
C GLN A 27 -11.19 30.76 8.21
N ASN A 28 -10.48 30.13 9.15
CA ASN A 28 -9.23 30.65 9.76
C ASN A 28 -9.10 30.43 11.29
N ASP A 29 -7.89 30.03 11.64
CA ASP A 29 -7.08 30.32 12.84
C ASP A 29 -7.31 29.64 14.22
N GLU A 30 -6.14 29.38 14.82
CA GLU A 30 -5.81 29.20 16.24
C GLU A 30 -5.79 27.78 16.90
N GLU A 31 -4.57 27.22 16.88
CA GLU A 31 -3.75 26.79 18.04
C GLU A 31 -4.16 25.56 18.92
N THR A 32 -3.35 24.48 18.75
CA THR A 32 -2.74 23.56 19.75
C THR A 32 -3.69 22.80 20.72
N VAL A 33 -3.63 21.48 20.95
CA VAL A 33 -2.50 20.69 21.48
C VAL A 33 -2.80 19.18 21.29
N GLU A 34 -1.74 18.43 20.99
CA GLU A 34 -1.44 17.06 21.42
C GLU A 34 -2.52 15.96 21.36
N THR A 35 -2.38 15.03 20.41
CA THR A 35 -2.82 13.64 20.59
C THR A 35 -1.63 12.72 20.41
N SER A 36 -1.17 12.18 21.54
CA SER A 36 -0.11 11.16 21.62
C SER A 36 -0.75 9.79 21.81
N SER A 37 -0.56 8.92 20.81
CA SER A 37 -0.18 7.50 20.93
C SER A 37 -0.99 6.57 19.99
N THR A 38 -0.50 6.40 18.77
CA THR A 38 0.30 5.24 18.29
C THR A 38 -0.55 4.10 17.73
N GLU A 39 -1.08 4.33 16.52
CA GLU A 39 -1.24 3.26 15.54
C GLU A 39 0.16 2.89 15.01
N PRO A 40 0.48 1.62 14.69
CA PRO A 40 1.76 1.30 14.10
C PRO A 40 1.73 1.80 12.65
N HIS A 41 2.04 3.08 12.45
CA HIS A 41 2.55 3.55 11.18
C HIS A 41 3.81 2.74 10.94
N LYS A 42 3.69 1.73 10.08
CA LYS A 42 4.81 1.07 9.44
C LYS A 42 5.54 2.18 8.69
N THR A 43 6.48 2.80 9.39
CA THR A 43 7.47 3.74 8.85
C THR A 43 8.13 3.00 7.71
N LEU A 44 7.69 3.30 6.50
CA LEU A 44 8.54 3.15 5.34
C LEU A 44 9.64 4.16 5.60
N ASP A 45 10.78 3.66 6.07
CA ASP A 45 12.00 4.43 6.29
C ASP A 45 12.41 5.11 4.99
N ASP A 46 11.86 6.30 4.74
CA ASP A 46 12.37 7.27 3.78
C ASP A 46 13.45 8.09 4.49
N SER A 47 14.53 7.42 4.88
CA SER A 47 15.75 8.08 5.33
C SER A 47 16.92 7.51 4.54
N GLY A 48 16.98 7.97 3.31
CA GLY A 48 18.13 7.83 2.44
C GLY A 48 18.16 9.04 1.54
N ILE A 49 18.76 10.13 2.02
CA ILE A 49 19.13 11.29 1.20
C ILE A 49 19.98 10.74 0.05
N THR A 50 19.37 10.44 -1.09
CA THR A 50 20.11 10.19 -2.31
C THR A 50 20.53 11.55 -2.82
N GLU A 51 21.74 11.93 -2.43
CA GLU A 51 22.59 12.88 -3.12
C GLU A 51 22.25 12.86 -4.61
N ASN A 52 21.68 13.96 -5.10
CA ASN A 52 21.19 14.11 -6.46
C ASN A 52 22.39 14.30 -7.39
N VAL A 53 23.23 13.26 -7.48
CA VAL A 53 24.22 13.12 -8.55
C VAL A 53 23.39 13.05 -9.83
N PRO A 54 23.63 13.91 -10.82
CA PRO A 54 22.89 13.87 -12.08
C PRO A 54 23.15 12.52 -12.75
N SER A 55 22.25 11.58 -12.49
CA SER A 55 22.24 10.30 -13.16
C SER A 55 21.91 10.58 -14.62
N LYS A 56 22.67 10.00 -15.54
CA LYS A 56 22.38 10.11 -16.98
C LYS A 56 20.90 9.68 -17.18
N PRO A 57 20.13 10.30 -18.10
CA PRO A 57 18.70 9.99 -18.29
C PRO A 57 18.40 8.48 -18.44
N ALA A 58 19.34 7.73 -19.02
CA ALA A 58 19.26 6.27 -19.13
C ALA A 58 19.39 5.51 -17.80
N GLN A 59 20.20 6.00 -16.85
CA GLN A 59 20.34 5.42 -15.51
C GLN A 59 19.10 5.69 -14.66
N GLU A 60 18.55 6.91 -14.72
CA GLU A 60 17.29 7.22 -14.03
C GLU A 60 16.13 6.35 -14.54
N THR A 61 16.04 6.18 -15.87
CA THR A 61 15.05 5.30 -16.50
C THR A 61 15.19 3.85 -15.99
N LEU A 62 16.43 3.37 -15.87
CA LEU A 62 16.73 2.03 -15.37
C LEU A 62 16.34 1.86 -13.89
N MET A 63 16.65 2.84 -13.05
CA MET A 63 16.24 2.82 -11.64
C MET A 63 14.72 2.82 -11.50
N LYS A 64 14.02 3.66 -12.27
CA LYS A 64 12.54 3.65 -12.32
C LYS A 64 11.98 2.30 -12.72
N LYS A 65 12.59 1.64 -13.72
CA LYS A 65 12.20 0.29 -14.15
C LYS A 65 12.38 -0.75 -13.04
N ILE A 66 13.51 -0.72 -12.34
CA ILE A 66 13.80 -1.61 -11.21
C ILE A 66 12.78 -1.42 -10.09
N SER A 67 12.50 -0.17 -9.69
CA SER A 67 11.50 0.14 -8.67
C SER A 67 10.10 -0.36 -9.06
N LEU A 68 9.72 -0.18 -10.33
CA LEU A 68 8.43 -0.68 -10.83
C LEU A 68 8.34 -2.21 -10.79
N LEU A 69 9.40 -2.91 -11.17
CA LEU A 69 9.45 -4.37 -11.12
C LEU A 69 9.34 -4.89 -9.68
N GLN A 70 10.04 -4.26 -8.73
CA GLN A 70 9.94 -4.57 -7.31
C GLN A 70 8.51 -4.38 -6.79
N GLN A 71 7.88 -3.24 -7.11
CA GLN A 71 6.51 -2.95 -6.71
C GLN A 71 5.52 -3.98 -7.26
N LYS A 72 5.63 -4.33 -8.56
CA LYS A 72 4.77 -5.36 -9.17
C LYS A 72 4.92 -6.72 -8.49
N ILE A 73 6.15 -7.13 -8.19
CA ILE A 73 6.42 -8.39 -7.49
C ILE A 73 5.77 -8.38 -6.11
N ILE A 74 5.85 -7.28 -5.36
CA ILE A 74 5.24 -7.14 -4.04
C ILE A 74 3.72 -7.31 -4.15
N VAL A 75 3.06 -6.52 -4.99
CA VAL A 75 1.59 -6.55 -5.15
C VAL A 75 1.10 -7.94 -5.56
N LEU A 76 1.79 -8.59 -6.51
CA LEU A 76 1.40 -9.94 -6.95
C LEU A 76 1.65 -10.99 -5.87
N THR A 77 2.73 -10.85 -5.12
CA THR A 77 3.03 -11.75 -3.98
C THR A 77 1.96 -11.61 -2.91
N GLU A 78 1.59 -10.38 -2.55
CA GLU A 78 0.53 -10.09 -1.57
C GLU A 78 -0.84 -10.60 -2.05
N ALA A 79 -1.18 -10.37 -3.32
CA ALA A 79 -2.44 -10.86 -3.90
C ALA A 79 -2.51 -12.40 -3.87
N ARG A 80 -1.39 -13.08 -4.12
CA ARG A 80 -1.31 -14.55 -4.00
C ARG A 80 -1.44 -14.98 -2.54
N ASP A 81 -0.71 -14.35 -1.62
CA ASP A 81 -0.66 -14.74 -0.21
C ASP A 81 -2.01 -14.52 0.50
N THR A 82 -2.79 -13.54 0.04
CA THR A 82 -4.16 -13.28 0.50
C THR A 82 -5.21 -14.18 -0.18
N GLY A 83 -4.81 -15.00 -1.15
CA GLY A 83 -5.72 -15.86 -1.92
C GLY A 83 -6.64 -15.09 -2.89
N ILE A 84 -6.37 -13.81 -3.13
CA ILE A 84 -7.10 -12.97 -4.10
C ILE A 84 -6.74 -13.40 -5.54
N ALA A 85 -5.46 -13.69 -5.77
CA ALA A 85 -4.95 -14.15 -7.05
C ALA A 85 -4.88 -15.69 -7.12
N LYS A 86 -5.06 -16.24 -8.34
CA LYS A 86 -4.93 -17.67 -8.62
C LYS A 86 -3.45 -18.05 -8.82
N ASP A 87 -3.21 -19.36 -8.97
CA ASP A 87 -1.87 -19.94 -9.13
C ASP A 87 -1.13 -19.46 -10.40
N ASP A 88 -1.85 -18.95 -11.39
CA ASP A 88 -1.30 -18.36 -12.62
C ASP A 88 -0.34 -17.19 -12.36
N VAL A 89 -0.54 -16.47 -11.25
CA VAL A 89 0.33 -15.37 -10.82
C VAL A 89 1.72 -15.85 -10.39
N HIS A 90 1.90 -17.14 -10.07
CA HIS A 90 3.20 -17.66 -9.65
C HIS A 90 4.24 -17.58 -10.79
N ASP A 91 3.86 -17.92 -12.02
CA ASP A 91 4.75 -17.88 -13.18
C ASP A 91 5.11 -16.42 -13.54
N GLU A 92 4.15 -15.50 -13.38
CA GLU A 92 4.40 -14.08 -13.60
C GLU A 92 5.38 -13.50 -12.57
N ILE A 93 5.22 -13.80 -11.28
CA ILE A 93 6.19 -13.42 -10.24
C ILE A 93 7.58 -13.98 -10.58
N LYS A 94 7.65 -15.24 -11.04
CA LYS A 94 8.92 -15.89 -11.42
C LYS A 94 9.59 -15.19 -12.61
N LYS A 95 8.80 -14.77 -13.62
CA LYS A 95 9.28 -13.99 -14.76
C LYS A 95 9.79 -12.62 -14.34
N LEU A 96 9.02 -11.89 -13.54
CA LEU A 96 9.37 -10.56 -13.05
C LEU A 96 10.65 -10.59 -12.20
N ARG A 97 10.86 -11.62 -11.37
CA ARG A 97 12.10 -11.80 -10.60
C ARG A 97 13.33 -12.02 -11.50
N LYS A 98 13.17 -12.72 -12.63
CA LYS A 98 14.26 -12.87 -13.60
C LYS A 98 14.59 -11.55 -14.27
N GLU A 99 13.57 -10.83 -14.73
CA GLU A 99 13.75 -9.51 -15.35
C GLU A 99 14.40 -8.51 -14.38
N LEU A 100 13.95 -8.46 -13.12
CA LEU A 100 14.54 -7.61 -12.09
C LEU A 100 16.04 -7.88 -11.92
N LYS A 101 16.44 -9.15 -11.87
CA LYS A 101 17.84 -9.56 -11.72
C LYS A 101 18.70 -9.15 -12.93
N GLU A 102 18.12 -9.18 -14.14
CA GLU A 102 18.80 -8.73 -15.36
C GLU A 102 19.01 -7.21 -15.35
N GLU A 103 17.99 -6.43 -14.97
CA GLU A 103 18.08 -4.98 -14.86
C GLU A 103 19.05 -4.53 -13.76
N GLU A 104 19.05 -5.19 -12.60
CA GLU A 104 20.02 -4.95 -11.53
C GLU A 104 21.46 -5.23 -11.98
N LYS A 105 21.67 -6.32 -12.73
CA LYS A 105 22.97 -6.65 -13.33
C LYS A 105 23.41 -5.57 -14.32
N PHE A 106 22.48 -5.07 -15.14
CA PHE A 106 22.77 -4.01 -16.10
C PHE A 106 23.10 -2.68 -15.41
N LEU A 107 22.36 -2.32 -14.35
CA LEU A 107 22.62 -1.14 -13.53
C LEU A 107 24.01 -1.20 -12.89
N LYS A 108 24.38 -2.35 -12.34
CA LYS A 108 25.71 -2.57 -11.77
C LYS A 108 26.81 -2.37 -12.82
N LYS A 109 26.66 -2.98 -13.99
CA LYS A 109 27.60 -2.80 -15.11
C LYS A 109 27.74 -1.34 -15.55
N LYS A 110 26.65 -0.56 -15.53
CA LYS A 110 26.65 0.88 -15.86
C LYS A 110 27.32 1.76 -14.81
N ARG A 111 27.38 1.31 -13.55
CA ARG A 111 28.11 2.00 -12.46
C ARG A 111 29.61 1.71 -12.54
N ASP A 112 29.98 0.50 -12.96
CA ASP A 112 31.36 0.05 -13.10
C ASP A 112 32.06 0.54 -14.40
N CYS A 113 31.35 1.28 -15.26
CA CYS A 113 31.82 1.82 -16.55
C CYS A 113 31.75 3.35 -16.58
#